data_AF-A0A0C3QL16-F1
#
_entry.id   AF-A0A0C3QL16-F1
#
_cell.length_a   1.000
_cell.length_b   1.000
_cell.length_c   1.000
_cell.angle_alpha   90.00
_cell.angle_beta   90.00
_cell.angle_gamma   90.00
#
_symmetry.space_group_name_H-M   'P 1'
#
loop_
_entity.id
_entity.type
_entity.pdbx_description
1 polymer ?
#
loop_
_entity_poly.entity_id
_entity_poly.type
_entity_poly.pdbx_seq_one_letter_code
_entity_poly.pdbx_strand_id
1 'polypeptide(L)' 'MCMPVKCDTCGKTTWKGCGRHVDQVMANVPEDDRCKGHDDTASKSKAEGSST' A
#
# COMPACT_ATOMS: atom_id res chain seq x y z
N MET A 1 6.86 -9.10 -7.39
CA MET A 1 5.96 -9.91 -6.54
C MET A 1 4.73 -9.08 -6.23
N CYS A 2 3.53 -9.55 -6.58
CA CYS A 2 2.28 -8.88 -6.22
C CYS A 2 1.85 -9.40 -4.86
N MET A 3 1.71 -8.53 -3.87
CA MET A 3 1.27 -8.94 -2.53
C MET A 3 0.36 -7.89 -1.90
N PRO A 4 -0.60 -8.32 -1.06
CA PRO A 4 -1.35 -7.41 -0.22
C PRO A 4 -0.41 -6.86 0.86
N VAL A 5 -0.43 -5.55 1.07
CA VAL A 5 0.34 -4.88 2.13
C VAL A 5 -0.59 -3.94 2.87
N LYS A 6 -0.23 -3.55 4.10
CA LYS A 6 -0.94 -2.51 4.83
C LYS A 6 -0.50 -1.13 4.31
N CYS A 7 -1.44 -0.22 4.13
CA CYS A 7 -1.15 1.17 3.84
C CYS A 7 -0.58 1.83 5.11
N ASP A 8 0.57 2.50 5.00
CA ASP A 8 1.18 3.22 6.12
C ASP A 8 0.33 4.43 6.55
N THR A 9 -0.43 5.03 5.63
CA THR A 9 -1.24 6.23 5.88
C THR A 9 -2.51 5.92 6.66
N CYS A 10 -3.24 4.86 6.28
CA CYS A 10 -4.57 4.56 6.83
C CYS A 10 -4.70 3.18 7.48
N GLY A 11 -3.67 2.34 7.42
CA GLY A 11 -3.69 0.97 7.97
C GLY A 11 -4.61 -0.01 7.24
N LYS A 12 -5.25 0.41 6.14
CA LYS A 12 -6.11 -0.45 5.30
C LYS A 12 -5.29 -1.34 4.38
N THR A 13 -5.90 -2.40 3.89
CA THR A 13 -5.25 -3.33 2.98
C THR A 13 -5.13 -2.68 1.60
N THR A 14 -3.90 -2.58 1.12
CA THR A 14 -3.56 -2.09 -0.20
C THR A 14 -2.72 -3.15 -0.92
N TRP A 15 -2.30 -2.84 -2.13
CA TRP A 15 -1.55 -3.77 -2.96
C TRP A 15 -0.25 -3.12 -3.44
N LYS A 16 0.80 -3.94 -3.53
CA LYS A 16 2.12 -3.54 -4.04
C LYS A 16 2.58 -4.55 -5.10
N GLY A 17 2.86 -4.09 -6.33
CA GLY A 17 3.31 -4.94 -7.45
C GLY A 17 3.15 -4.31 -8.84
N CYS A 18 2.89 -5.12 -9.87
CA CYS A 18 2.76 -4.73 -11.29
C CYS A 18 1.32 -4.69 -11.90
N GLY A 19 0.27 -4.73 -11.09
CA GLY A 19 -1.14 -4.44 -11.40
C GLY A 19 -1.92 -5.63 -11.92
N ARG A 20 -1.22 -6.57 -12.57
CA ARG A 20 -1.81 -7.72 -13.27
C ARG A 20 -2.54 -8.73 -12.39
N HIS A 21 -2.28 -8.72 -11.08
CA HIS A 21 -2.91 -9.66 -10.15
C HIS A 21 -3.70 -8.95 -9.05
N VAL A 22 -4.08 -7.68 -9.24
CA VAL A 22 -4.75 -6.89 -8.19
C VAL A 22 -6.10 -7.49 -7.82
N ASP A 23 -6.86 -7.95 -8.81
CA ASP A 23 -8.21 -8.51 -8.62
C ASP A 23 -8.16 -9.79 -7.76
N GLN A 24 -7.29 -10.73 -8.12
CA GLN A 24 -7.05 -11.95 -7.36
C GLN A 24 -6.55 -11.67 -5.93
N VAL A 25 -5.66 -10.69 -5.75
CA VAL A 25 -5.12 -10.33 -4.42
C VAL A 25 -6.18 -9.63 -3.56
N MET A 26 -7.03 -8.80 -4.15
CA MET A 26 -8.08 -8.06 -3.46
C MET A 26 -9.39 -8.86 -3.36
N ALA A 27 -9.52 -10.02 -3.99
CA ALA A 27 -10.74 -10.84 -3.99
C ALA A 27 -11.26 -11.16 -2.58
N ASN A 28 -10.34 -11.37 -1.63
CA ASN A 28 -10.69 -11.67 -0.23
C ASN A 28 -10.75 -10.42 0.67
N VAL A 29 -10.52 -9.22 0.10
CA VAL A 29 -10.53 -7.96 0.84
C VAL A 29 -11.83 -7.24 0.52
N PRO A 30 -12.74 -7.01 1.49
CA PRO A 30 -13.94 -6.22 1.25
C PRO A 30 -13.59 -4.76 0.96
N GLU A 31 -14.43 -4.05 0.20
CA GLU A 31 -14.16 -2.68 -0.24
C GLU A 31 -13.96 -1.69 0.92
N ASP A 32 -14.56 -1.97 2.09
CA ASP A 32 -14.40 -1.15 3.29
C ASP A 32 -12.97 -1.22 3.86
N ASP A 33 -12.32 -2.38 3.73
CA ASP A 33 -10.95 -2.67 4.13
C ASP A 33 -9.91 -2.34 3.04
N ARG A 34 -10.34 -1.96 1.84
CA ARG A 34 -9.43 -1.55 0.75
C ARG A 34 -9.01 -0.09 0.92
N CYS A 35 -7.72 0.17 0.74
CA CYS A 35 -7.22 1.53 0.65
C CYS A 35 -7.75 2.20 -0.64
N LYS A 36 -8.43 3.34 -0.52
CA LYS A 36 -9.04 4.06 -1.65
C LYS A 36 -8.06 4.94 -2.45
N GLY A 37 -6.76 4.81 -2.18
CA GLY A 37 -5.74 5.71 -2.68
C GLY A 37 -5.72 6.99 -1.86
N HIS A 38 -4.56 7.33 -1.33
CA HIS A 38 -4.31 8.61 -0.72
C HIS A 38 -3.31 9.32 -1.64
N ASP A 39 -3.60 10.58 -1.97
CA ASP A 39 -2.60 11.40 -2.64
C ASP A 39 -1.41 11.53 -1.67
N ASP A 40 -0.24 11.06 -2.10
CA ASP A 40 0.97 10.89 -1.31
C ASP A 40 1.63 12.24 -0.98
N THR A 41 0.87 13.21 -0.48
CA THR A 41 1.40 14.48 0.03
C THR A 41 1.80 14.36 1.52
N ALA A 42 2.06 13.14 2.00
CA ALA A 42 2.50 12.85 3.37
C ALA A 42 3.80 12.03 3.46
N SER A 43 4.48 11.75 2.34
CA SER A 43 5.89 11.30 2.37
C SER A 43 6.81 12.52 2.56
N LYS A 44 6.75 13.13 3.74
CA LYS A 44 7.85 13.97 4.23
C LYS A 44 8.28 13.46 5.59
N SER A 45 9.50 12.93 5.61
CA SER A 45 10.33 12.64 6.77
C SER A 45 10.16 11.24 7.37
N LYS A 46 11.03 10.30 6.96
CA LYS A 46 12.17 9.82 7.77
C LYS A 46 12.81 8.57 7.12
N ALA A 47 13.85 8.80 6.31
CA ALA A 47 14.92 7.83 6.07
C ALA A 47 16.21 8.59 5.73
N GLU A 48 16.54 9.58 6.58
CA GLU A 48 17.94 9.99 6.72
C GLU A 48 18.56 9.00 7.72
N GLY A 49 19.22 8.00 7.17
CA GLY A 49 20.03 7.02 7.88
C GLY A 49 21.33 6.87 7.10
N SER A 50 22.15 7.91 7.17
CA SER A 50 23.56 7.92 6.76
C SER A 50 24.29 6.68 7.25
N SER A 51 24.84 5.87 6.34
CA SER A 51 25.98 5.02 6.64
C SER A 51 27.18 5.62 5.92
N THR A 52 28.07 6.21 6.72
CA THR A 52 29.48 6.47 6.40
C THR A 52 30.24 5.15 6.32
#